data_AF-A0A2I0TQ49-F1
#
_entry.id   AF-A0A2I0TQ49-F1
#
_cell.length_a   1.000
_cell.length_b   1.000
_cell.length_c   1.000
_cell.angle_alpha   90.00
_cell.angle_beta   90.00
_cell.angle_gamma   90.00
#
_symmetry.space_group_name_H-M   'P 1'
#
loop_
_entity.id
_entity.type
_entity.pdbx_description
1 polymer ?
#
loop_
_entity_poly.entity_id
_entity_poly.type
_entity_poly.pdbx_seq_one_letter_code
_entity_poly.pdbx_strand_id
1 'polypeptide(L)'
;MSKELLDKLKSKKEAYRGWKQGQVDWVEYRETVQAARNKIRQAKAQIELNLARDIKGSKKNFCKCVRDKMKTREDVGPLWKETRDLVTQDMEKAELLNDFFASVFTKKGSNHTAQVAKGKNRGYEN
;
A
#
# COMPACT_ATOMS: atom_id res chain seq x y z
N MET A 1 -16.62 11.98 -13.56
CA MET A 1 -15.50 12.93 -13.36
C MET A 1 -15.90 14.23 -14.01
N SER A 2 -15.98 15.33 -13.26
CA SER A 2 -16.35 16.63 -13.84
C SER A 2 -15.22 17.16 -14.74
N LYS A 3 -15.58 17.92 -15.78
CA LYS A 3 -14.62 18.60 -16.67
C LYS A 3 -13.64 19.46 -15.88
N GLU A 4 -14.13 20.14 -14.85
CA GLU A 4 -13.33 20.97 -13.94
C GLU A 4 -12.20 20.18 -13.22
N LEU A 5 -12.48 18.94 -12.78
CA LEU A 5 -11.47 18.08 -12.14
C LEU A 5 -10.35 17.69 -13.11
N LEU A 6 -10.72 17.39 -14.36
CA LEU A 6 -9.76 17.11 -15.43
C LEU A 6 -8.89 18.33 -15.73
N ASP A 7 -9.50 19.52 -15.77
CA ASP A 7 -8.76 20.76 -16.01
C ASP A 7 -7.78 21.04 -14.88
N LYS A 8 -8.14 20.80 -13.62
CA LYS A 8 -7.18 20.91 -12.49
C LYS A 8 -6.04 19.91 -12.55
N LEU A 9 -6.30 18.68 -13.02
CA LEU A 9 -5.26 17.69 -13.28
C LEU A 9 -4.29 18.14 -14.38
N LYS A 10 -4.82 18.74 -15.46
CA LYS A 10 -4.01 19.32 -16.54
C LYS A 10 -3.18 20.49 -16.03
N SER A 11 -3.79 21.46 -15.34
CA SER A 11 -3.08 22.63 -14.78
C SER A 11 -1.92 22.20 -13.88
N LYS A 12 -2.09 21.15 -13.07
CA LYS A 12 -1.01 20.61 -12.23
C LYS A 12 0.15 20.02 -13.07
N LYS A 13 -0.13 19.36 -14.19
CA LYS A 13 0.89 18.83 -15.10
C LYS A 13 1.63 19.97 -15.81
N GLU A 14 0.90 20.98 -16.28
CA GLU A 14 1.49 22.15 -16.94
C GLU A 14 2.36 22.96 -15.98
N ALA A 15 1.91 23.19 -14.75
CA ALA A 15 2.72 23.85 -13.72
C ALA A 15 4.05 23.12 -13.47
N TYR A 16 4.02 21.78 -13.44
CA TYR A 16 5.25 20.98 -13.31
C TYR A 16 6.18 21.12 -14.51
N ARG A 17 5.64 21.13 -15.75
CA ARG A 17 6.43 21.34 -16.96
C ARG A 17 7.08 22.72 -16.96
N GLY A 18 6.32 23.78 -16.66
CA GLY A 18 6.80 25.16 -16.62
C GLY A 18 7.89 25.36 -15.56
N TRP A 19 7.69 24.82 -14.35
CA TRP A 19 8.72 24.86 -13.31
C TRP A 19 9.98 24.08 -13.71
N LYS A 20 9.83 22.88 -14.29
CA LYS A 20 10.96 22.06 -14.73
C LYS A 20 11.78 22.72 -15.84
N GLN A 21 11.14 23.56 -16.65
CA GLN A 21 11.76 24.33 -17.73
C GLN A 21 12.29 25.70 -17.29
N GLY A 22 12.14 26.07 -16.01
CA GLY A 22 12.56 27.37 -15.48
C GLY A 22 11.68 28.54 -15.90
N GLN A 23 10.50 28.27 -16.46
CA GLN A 23 9.54 29.30 -16.90
C GLN A 23 8.66 29.84 -15.76
N VAL A 24 8.56 29.08 -14.67
CA VAL A 24 7.68 29.37 -13.53
C VAL A 24 8.49 29.33 -12.25
N ASP A 25 8.31 30.33 -11.40
CA ASP A 25 8.98 30.39 -10.10
C ASP A 25 8.52 29.24 -9.18
N TRP A 26 9.38 28.85 -8.25
CA TRP A 26 9.08 27.78 -7.29
C TRP A 26 7.86 28.07 -6.42
N VAL A 27 7.67 29.33 -5.99
CA VAL A 27 6.55 29.72 -5.12
C VAL A 27 5.24 29.59 -5.88
N GLU A 28 5.18 30.15 -7.10
CA GLU A 28 4.01 30.08 -7.96
C GLU A 28 3.64 28.63 -8.35
N TYR A 29 4.65 27.81 -8.65
CA TYR A 29 4.45 26.37 -8.86
C TYR A 29 3.83 25.69 -7.63
N ARG A 30 4.36 25.97 -6.44
CA ARG A 30 3.89 25.34 -5.20
C ARG A 30 2.44 25.70 -4.91
N GLU A 31 2.08 26.97 -5.07
CA GLU A 31 0.73 27.48 -4.85
C GLU A 31 -0.28 26.86 -5.83
N THR A 32 0.03 26.84 -7.11
CA THR A 32 -0.84 26.26 -8.14
C THR A 32 -1.07 24.76 -7.92
N VAL A 33 -0.02 24.02 -7.58
CA VAL A 33 -0.12 22.59 -7.25
C VAL A 33 -0.95 22.37 -5.99
N GLN A 34 -0.76 23.19 -4.95
CA GLN A 34 -1.50 23.08 -3.71
C GLN A 34 -2.99 23.37 -3.91
N ALA A 35 -3.32 24.44 -4.64
CA ALA A 35 -4.70 24.79 -4.97
C ALA A 35 -5.39 23.67 -5.78
N ALA A 36 -4.70 23.11 -6.77
CA ALA A 36 -5.23 21.98 -7.56
C ALA A 36 -5.45 20.74 -6.68
N ARG A 37 -4.51 20.39 -5.81
CA ARG A 37 -4.65 19.26 -4.87
C ARG A 37 -5.84 19.44 -3.93
N ASN A 38 -6.01 20.64 -3.37
CA ASN A 38 -7.12 20.95 -2.47
C ASN A 38 -8.47 20.81 -3.17
N LYS A 39 -8.62 21.36 -4.39
CA LYS A 39 -9.85 21.19 -5.18
C LYS A 39 -10.14 19.73 -5.52
N ILE A 40 -9.12 18.96 -5.89
CA ILE A 40 -9.28 17.52 -6.16
C ILE A 40 -9.75 16.77 -4.91
N ARG A 41 -9.18 17.07 -3.74
CA ARG A 41 -9.59 16.46 -2.47
C ARG A 41 -11.04 16.81 -2.11
N GLN A 42 -11.43 18.09 -2.24
CA GLN A 42 -12.80 18.55 -1.99
C GLN A 42 -13.81 17.85 -2.90
N ALA A 43 -13.53 17.79 -4.20
CA ALA A 43 -14.44 17.14 -5.15
C ALA A 43 -14.57 15.63 -4.90
N LYS A 44 -13.47 14.95 -4.50
CA LYS A 44 -13.54 13.54 -4.07
C LYS A 44 -14.42 13.38 -2.83
N ALA A 45 -14.20 14.18 -1.80
CA ALA A 45 -15.00 14.14 -0.57
C ALA A 45 -16.49 14.39 -0.85
N GLN A 46 -16.81 15.33 -1.74
CA GLN A 46 -18.19 15.61 -2.13
C GLN A 46 -18.85 14.42 -2.83
N ILE A 47 -18.14 13.75 -3.73
CA ILE A 47 -18.65 12.55 -4.42
C ILE A 47 -18.92 11.43 -3.41
N GLU A 48 -17.99 11.18 -2.50
CA GLU A 48 -18.14 10.15 -1.46
C GLU A 48 -19.31 10.46 -0.52
N LEU A 49 -19.47 11.72 -0.13
CA LEU A 49 -20.58 12.18 0.69
C LEU A 49 -21.92 12.01 -0.04
N ASN A 50 -22.01 12.38 -1.33
CA ASN A 50 -23.22 12.17 -2.12
C ASN A 50 -23.56 10.68 -2.22
N LEU A 51 -22.54 9.83 -2.37
CA LEU A 51 -22.70 8.38 -2.43
C LEU A 51 -23.17 7.77 -1.10
N ALA A 52 -22.68 8.30 0.02
CA ALA A 52 -23.12 7.92 1.35
C ALA A 52 -24.55 8.40 1.66
N ARG A 53 -24.96 9.55 1.12
CA ARG A 53 -26.35 10.03 1.23
C ARG A 53 -27.31 9.15 0.44
N ASP A 54 -26.91 8.70 -0.76
CA ASP A 54 -27.73 7.85 -1.62
C ASP A 54 -27.38 6.35 -1.49
N ILE A 55 -27.18 5.84 -0.27
CA ILE A 55 -26.88 4.41 -0.06
C ILE A 55 -28.02 3.53 -0.58
N LYS A 56 -29.27 3.97 -0.45
CA LYS A 56 -30.45 3.20 -0.87
C LYS A 56 -30.56 3.12 -2.40
N GLY A 57 -30.33 4.23 -3.13
CA GLY A 57 -30.40 4.27 -4.60
C GLY A 57 -29.13 3.79 -5.29
N SER A 58 -27.97 3.85 -4.63
CA SER A 58 -26.66 3.62 -5.25
C SER A 58 -25.77 2.61 -4.52
N LYS A 59 -26.36 1.63 -3.81
CA LYS A 59 -25.66 0.60 -3.02
C LYS A 59 -24.45 -0.03 -3.75
N LYS A 60 -24.58 -0.37 -5.04
CA LYS A 60 -23.49 -0.94 -5.85
C LYS A 60 -22.28 -0.01 -5.98
N ASN A 61 -22.53 1.27 -6.19
CA ASN A 61 -21.50 2.29 -6.32
C ASN A 61 -20.83 2.57 -4.96
N PHE A 62 -21.60 2.59 -3.87
CA PHE A 62 -21.08 2.71 -2.51
C PHE A 62 -20.11 1.58 -2.17
N CYS A 63 -20.54 0.32 -2.36
CA CYS A 63 -19.67 -0.84 -2.13
C CYS A 63 -18.43 -0.83 -3.03
N LYS A 64 -18.54 -0.34 -4.28
CA LYS A 64 -17.38 -0.18 -5.16
C LYS A 64 -16.37 0.84 -4.60
N CYS A 65 -16.84 2.01 -4.15
CA CYS A 65 -15.99 3.03 -3.54
C CYS A 65 -15.24 2.50 -2.31
N VAL A 66 -15.92 1.77 -1.43
CA VAL A 66 -15.30 1.13 -0.24
C VAL A 66 -14.22 0.14 -0.67
N ARG A 67 -14.49 -0.73 -1.64
CA ARG A 67 -13.49 -1.67 -2.16
C ARG A 67 -12.30 -0.97 -2.79
N ASP A 68 -12.52 0.08 -3.59
CA ASP A 68 -11.45 0.84 -4.23
C ASP A 68 -10.54 1.51 -3.19
N LYS A 69 -11.07 1.91 -2.02
CA LYS A 69 -10.28 2.40 -0.87
C LYS A 69 -9.57 1.30 -0.07
N MET A 70 -10.07 0.07 -0.09
CA MET A 70 -9.44 -1.06 0.61
C MET A 70 -8.25 -1.64 -0.17
N LYS A 71 -8.19 -1.48 -1.50
CA LYS A 71 -7.08 -1.95 -2.36
C LYS A 71 -5.70 -1.34 -2.03
N THR A 72 -5.63 -0.35 -1.15
CA THR A 72 -4.38 0.27 -0.68
C THR A 72 -3.69 -0.45 0.48
N ARG A 73 -4.20 -1.61 0.94
CA ARG A 73 -3.42 -2.49 1.84
C ARG A 73 -2.66 -3.47 0.97
N GLU A 74 -1.34 -3.46 1.10
CA GLU A 74 -0.43 -4.29 0.31
C GLU A 74 -0.90 -5.74 0.27
N ASP A 75 -1.00 -6.30 -0.95
CA ASP A 75 -0.65 -7.70 -1.10
C ASP A 75 0.82 -7.83 -0.71
N VAL A 76 1.16 -8.83 0.10
CA VAL A 76 2.55 -9.06 0.47
C VAL A 76 3.32 -9.20 -0.83
N GLY A 77 4.25 -8.26 -1.09
CA GLY A 77 5.05 -8.29 -2.31
C GLY A 77 5.77 -9.64 -2.43
N PRO A 78 6.14 -10.07 -3.64
CA PRO A 78 6.83 -11.34 -3.83
C PRO A 78 8.05 -11.44 -2.91
N LEU A 79 8.16 -12.54 -2.16
CA LEU A 79 9.30 -12.79 -1.30
C LEU A 79 10.51 -13.15 -2.16
N TRP A 80 11.67 -12.63 -1.78
CA TRP A 80 12.93 -12.86 -2.45
C TRP A 80 13.87 -13.59 -1.50
N LYS A 81 14.60 -14.58 -2.02
CA LYS A 81 15.71 -15.22 -1.32
C LYS A 81 16.93 -14.29 -1.31
N GLU A 82 17.91 -14.58 -0.45
CA GLU A 82 19.20 -13.90 -0.46
C GLU A 82 19.91 -14.00 -1.82
N THR A 83 19.70 -15.11 -2.54
CA THR A 83 20.20 -15.36 -3.90
C THR A 83 19.55 -14.48 -4.98
N ARG A 84 18.66 -13.54 -4.61
CA ARG A 84 17.83 -12.71 -5.50
C ARG A 84 16.85 -13.49 -6.38
N ASP A 85 16.58 -14.75 -6.04
CA ASP A 85 15.55 -15.55 -6.70
C ASP A 85 14.19 -15.33 -6.02
N LEU A 86 13.12 -15.36 -6.81
CA LEU A 86 11.75 -15.32 -6.30
C LEU A 86 11.40 -16.61 -5.56
N VAL A 87 10.78 -16.48 -4.39
CA VAL A 87 10.26 -17.64 -3.65
C VAL A 87 8.93 -18.07 -4.28
N THR A 88 8.94 -19.20 -4.98
CA THR A 88 7.76 -19.69 -5.72
C THR A 88 6.94 -20.71 -4.93
N GLN A 89 7.60 -21.53 -4.10
CA GLN A 89 6.96 -22.61 -3.34
C GLN A 89 6.56 -22.16 -1.93
N ASP A 90 5.39 -22.58 -1.45
CA ASP A 90 4.86 -22.14 -0.15
C ASP A 90 5.71 -22.62 1.04
N MET A 91 6.36 -23.78 0.92
CA MET A 91 7.30 -24.30 1.92
C MET A 91 8.51 -23.37 2.09
N GLU A 92 9.09 -22.91 0.98
CA GLU A 92 10.23 -21.99 1.00
C GLU A 92 9.86 -20.62 1.60
N LYS A 93 8.61 -20.16 1.38
CA LYS A 93 8.11 -18.91 2.01
C LYS A 93 8.04 -19.08 3.52
N ALA A 94 7.54 -20.21 4.00
CA ALA A 94 7.42 -20.50 5.42
C ALA A 94 8.79 -20.60 6.11
N GLU A 95 9.76 -21.25 5.47
CA GLU A 95 11.14 -21.34 5.96
C GLU A 95 11.79 -19.96 6.05
N LEU A 96 11.73 -19.16 4.98
CA LEU A 96 12.33 -17.82 4.95
C LEU A 96 11.73 -16.88 6.01
N LEU A 97 10.41 -16.94 6.22
CA LEU A 97 9.75 -16.18 7.27
C LEU A 97 10.09 -16.67 8.67
N ASN A 98 10.22 -17.99 8.87
CA ASN A 98 10.64 -18.57 10.15
C ASN A 98 12.09 -18.20 10.48
N ASP A 99 12.99 -18.24 9.52
CA ASP A 99 14.40 -17.85 9.70
C ASP A 99 14.51 -16.37 10.07
N PHE A 100 13.77 -15.51 9.35
CA PHE A 100 13.68 -14.08 9.69
C PHE A 100 13.15 -13.90 11.11
N PHE A 101 12.05 -14.58 11.46
CA PHE A 101 11.45 -14.50 12.79
C PHE A 101 12.45 -14.93 13.87
N ALA A 102 13.11 -16.07 13.71
CA ALA A 102 14.13 -16.56 14.65
C ALA A 102 15.31 -15.59 14.81
N SER A 103 15.75 -14.94 13.72
CA SER A 103 16.85 -13.98 13.73
C SER A 103 16.57 -12.74 14.61
N VAL A 104 15.29 -12.34 14.73
CA VAL A 104 14.87 -11.22 15.57
C VAL A 104 15.01 -11.56 17.06
N PHE A 105 14.89 -12.84 17.41
CA PHE A 105 15.01 -13.31 18.79
C PHE A 105 16.45 -13.70 19.17
N THR A 106 17.38 -13.86 18.22
CA THR A 106 18.81 -14.06 18.49
C THR A 106 19.57 -12.74 18.68
N LYS A 107 19.08 -11.88 19.59
CA LYS A 107 19.94 -10.85 20.18
C LYS A 107 20.82 -11.53 21.22
N LYS A 108 22.14 -11.36 21.12
CA LYS A 108 23.18 -11.94 21.99
C LYS A 108 22.91 -11.67 23.49
N GLY A 109 22.07 -12.50 24.09
CA GLY A 109 21.83 -12.62 25.53
C GLY A 109 22.37 -13.97 25.97
N SER A 110 23.18 -13.96 27.02
CA SER A 110 23.97 -15.05 27.59
C SER A 110 23.49 -16.49 27.34
N ASN A 111 24.47 -17.32 26.98
CA ASN A 111 24.55 -18.78 27.00
C ASN A 111 23.63 -19.47 28.05
N HIS A 112 22.37 -19.69 27.70
CA HIS A 112 21.58 -20.76 28.34
C HIS A 112 21.17 -21.74 27.25
N THR A 113 22.07 -22.69 27.00
CA THR A 113 21.82 -23.90 26.22
C THR A 113 20.72 -24.71 26.89
N ALA A 114 19.47 -24.51 26.48
CA ALA A 114 18.39 -25.42 26.83
C ALA A 114 18.44 -26.60 25.86
N GLN A 115 18.97 -27.74 26.32
CA GLN A 115 18.90 -28.97 25.55
C GLN A 115 17.43 -29.41 25.44
N VAL A 116 16.88 -29.35 24.23
CA VAL A 116 15.59 -29.95 23.92
C VAL A 116 15.82 -31.45 23.72
N ALA A 117 15.40 -32.25 24.70
CA ALA A 117 15.40 -33.70 24.57
C ALA A 117 14.48 -34.13 23.41
N LYS A 118 15.01 -35.02 22.57
CA LYS A 118 14.36 -35.60 21.39
C LYS A 118 13.02 -36.25 21.78
N GLY A 119 11.91 -35.55 21.53
CA GLY A 119 10.57 -36.09 21.67
C GLY A 119 10.32 -37.16 20.61
N LYS A 120 10.08 -38.41 21.04
CA LYS A 120 9.77 -39.55 20.18
C LYS A 120 8.56 -39.26 19.30
N ASN A 121 8.75 -39.40 18.00
CA ASN A 121 7.73 -39.37 16.96
C ASN A 121 6.75 -40.55 17.18
N ARG A 122 5.50 -40.28 17.57
CA ARG A 122 4.41 -41.27 17.54
C ARG A 122 3.62 -41.00 16.27
N GLY A 123 3.80 -41.87 15.28
CA GLY A 123 2.97 -41.90 14.09
C GLY A 123 1.53 -42.22 14.45
N TYR A 124 0.62 -41.59 13.71
CA TYR A 124 -0.75 -42.06 13.59
C TYR A 124 -1.01 -42.30 12.10
N GLU A 125 -1.16 -43.57 11.74
CA GLU A 125 -1.80 -44.00 10.50
C GLU A 125 -3.31 -43.78 10.63
N ASN A 126 -3.89 -43.07 9.67
CA ASN A 126 -5.02 -43.50 8.83
C ASN A 126 -5.35 -42.41 7.81
#